data_AF-A0A652NE73-F1
#
_entry.id   AF-A0A652NE73-F1
#
_cell.length_a   1.000
_cell.length_b   1.000
_cell.length_c   1.000
_cell.angle_alpha   90.00
_cell.angle_beta   90.00
_cell.angle_gamma   90.00
#
_symmetry.space_group_name_H-M   'P 1'
#
loop_
_entity.id
_entity.type
_entity.pdbx_description
1 polymer ?
#
loop_
_entity_poly.entity_id
_entity_poly.type
_entity_poly.pdbx_seq_one_letter_code
_entity_poly.pdbx_strand_id
1 'polypeptide(L)' 'MNNKKGTAIKEIRKTRGVSQQTLGTLIGSQSTVSRIENNKTEPTDHTVLLLCNTLNISFEEYFNTVFGKKKIIYRY' A
#
# COMPACT_ATOMS: atom_id res chain seq x y z
N MET A 1 2.82 15.78 -11.85
CA MET A 1 3.49 15.10 -10.71
C MET A 1 2.41 14.28 -10.00
N ASN A 2 2.18 13.03 -10.43
CA ASN A 2 0.91 12.33 -10.19
C ASN A 2 0.90 11.55 -8.87
N ASN A 3 0.00 11.95 -7.97
CA ASN A 3 -0.27 11.45 -6.61
C ASN A 3 -0.77 9.98 -6.55
N LYS A 4 0.05 9.01 -7.00
CA LYS A 4 -0.33 7.59 -7.09
C LYS A 4 -0.13 6.74 -5.82
N LYS A 5 0.38 7.31 -4.71
CA LYS A 5 0.78 6.52 -3.53
C LYS A 5 -0.38 5.77 -2.85
N GLY A 6 -1.42 6.48 -2.43
CA GLY A 6 -2.60 5.92 -1.76
C GLY A 6 -3.52 5.15 -2.71
N THR A 7 -3.57 5.55 -3.99
CA THR A 7 -4.39 4.86 -5.00
C THR A 7 -3.90 3.43 -5.26
N ALA A 8 -2.60 3.17 -5.14
CA ALA A 8 -2.03 1.83 -5.34
C ALA A 8 -2.63 0.80 -4.37
N ILE A 9 -2.68 1.12 -3.07
CA ILE A 9 -3.24 0.26 -2.04
C ILE A 9 -4.73 0.00 -2.30
N LYS A 10 -5.46 1.06 -2.70
CA LYS A 10 -6.89 0.95 -3.04
C LYS A 10 -7.15 0.00 -4.20
N GLU A 11 -6.36 0.09 -5.26
CA GLU A 11 -6.51 -0.77 -6.43
C GLU A 11 -6.13 -2.22 -6.09
N ILE A 12 -5.01 -2.46 -5.41
CA ILE A 12 -4.62 -3.81 -4.97
C ILE A 12 -5.69 -4.42 -4.05
N ARG A 13 -6.19 -3.66 -3.08
CA ARG A 13 -7.24 -4.14 -2.18
C ARG A 13 -8.49 -4.57 -2.95
N LYS A 14 -8.92 -3.76 -3.93
CA LYS A 14 -10.07 -4.06 -4.77
C LYS A 14 -9.84 -5.30 -5.65
N THR A 15 -8.67 -5.45 -6.27
CA THR A 15 -8.37 -6.63 -7.11
C THR A 15 -8.32 -7.92 -6.29
N ARG A 16 -7.96 -7.82 -5.01
CA ARG A 16 -7.99 -8.93 -4.04
C ARG A 16 -9.39 -9.17 -3.42
N GLY A 17 -10.39 -8.35 -3.74
CA GLY A 17 -11.74 -8.48 -3.18
C GLY A 17 -11.85 -8.19 -1.67
N VAL A 18 -10.87 -7.49 -1.09
CA VAL A 18 -10.82 -7.21 0.35
C VAL A 18 -11.58 -5.92 0.65
N SER A 19 -12.44 -5.88 1.66
CA SER A 19 -13.13 -4.64 2.06
C SER A 19 -12.21 -3.72 2.88
N GLN A 20 -12.48 -2.41 2.92
CA GLN A 20 -11.73 -1.51 3.83
C GLN A 20 -11.96 -1.87 5.30
N GLN A 21 -13.13 -2.43 5.64
CA GLN A 21 -13.43 -2.91 6.98
C GLN A 21 -12.50 -4.07 7.36
N THR A 22 -12.39 -5.08 6.49
CA THR A 22 -11.55 -6.26 6.66
C THR A 22 -10.06 -5.91 6.71
N LEU A 23 -9.62 -4.96 5.89
CA LEU A 23 -8.24 -4.48 5.98
C LEU A 23 -8.01 -3.67 7.27
N GLY A 24 -9.01 -2.88 7.66
CA GLY A 24 -9.00 -2.03 8.84
C GLY A 24 -8.89 -2.81 10.15
N THR A 25 -9.50 -4.00 10.25
CA THR A 25 -9.37 -4.85 11.44
C THR A 25 -7.94 -5.29 11.72
N LEU A 26 -7.06 -5.27 10.72
CA LEU A 26 -5.66 -5.68 10.85
C LEU A 26 -4.70 -4.51 10.99
N ILE A 27 -4.97 -3.38 10.31
CA ILE A 27 -4.06 -2.22 10.31
C ILE A 27 -4.50 -1.06 11.21
N GLY A 28 -5.67 -1.18 11.86
CA GLY A 28 -6.19 -0.21 12.83
C GLY A 28 -7.70 -0.02 12.73
N SER A 29 -8.17 0.64 11.67
CA SER A 29 -9.60 0.85 11.44
C SER A 29 -9.93 1.06 9.95
N GLN A 30 -11.21 0.94 9.60
CA GLN A 30 -11.69 1.27 8.25
C GLN A 30 -11.36 2.72 7.87
N SER A 31 -11.46 3.66 8.82
CA SER A 31 -11.15 5.07 8.57
C SER A 31 -9.65 5.29 8.34
N THR A 32 -8.78 4.55 9.05
CA THR A 32 -7.33 4.51 8.80
C THR A 32 -7.03 4.08 7.36
N VAL A 33 -7.64 2.97 6.90
CA VAL A 33 -7.51 2.49 5.51
C VAL A 33 -7.95 3.58 4.52
N SER A 34 -9.11 4.18 4.74
CA SER A 34 -9.64 5.23 3.88
C SER A 34 -8.70 6.44 3.79
N ARG A 35 -8.12 6.88 4.93
CA ARG A 35 -7.16 7.99 4.94
C ARG A 35 -5.90 7.65 4.15
N ILE A 36 -5.37 6.44 4.29
CA ILE A 36 -4.21 5.98 3.52
C ILE A 36 -4.53 5.95 2.03
N GLU A 37 -5.64 5.31 1.64
CA GLU A 37 -6.06 5.17 0.24
C GLU A 37 -6.33 6.50 -0.47
N ASN A 38 -6.72 7.53 0.28
CA ASN A 38 -6.99 8.87 -0.23
C ASN A 38 -5.82 9.86 0.02
N ASN A 39 -4.61 9.37 0.30
CA ASN A 39 -3.41 10.18 0.54
C ASN A 39 -3.56 11.21 1.68
N LYS A 40 -4.45 10.97 2.66
CA LYS A 40 -4.64 11.83 3.83
C LYS A 40 -3.70 11.47 4.98
N THR A 41 -3.06 10.30 4.92
CA THR A 41 -2.11 9.81 5.92
C THR A 41 -1.14 8.87 5.23
N GLU A 42 0.17 9.07 5.46
CA GLU A 42 1.20 8.15 4.97
C GLU A 42 1.30 6.97 5.97
N PRO A 43 1.28 5.70 5.50
CA PRO A 43 1.45 4.56 6.39
C PRO A 43 2.87 4.52 6.95
N THR A 44 3.01 4.08 8.20
CA THR A 44 4.33 3.76 8.78
C THR A 44 4.87 2.46 8.17
N ASP A 45 6.17 2.18 8.36
CA ASP A 45 6.79 0.94 7.87
C ASP A 45 6.08 -0.31 8.41
N HIS A 46 5.66 -0.29 9.68
CA HIS A 46 4.86 -1.36 10.29
C HIS A 46 3.49 -1.51 9.61
N THR A 47 2.82 -0.40 9.30
CA THR A 47 1.55 -0.45 8.56
C THR A 47 1.76 -0.99 7.14
N VAL A 48 2.86 -0.64 6.46
CA VAL A 48 3.21 -1.20 5.15
C VAL A 48 3.43 -2.71 5.23
N LEU A 49 4.12 -3.21 6.27
CA LEU A 49 4.29 -4.65 6.51
C LEU A 49 2.93 -5.36 6.61
N LEU A 50 2.02 -4.84 7.44
CA LEU A 50 0.69 -5.42 7.63
C LEU A 50 -0.15 -5.38 6.35
N LEU A 51 -0.08 -4.28 5.59
CA LEU A 51 -0.73 -4.14 4.29
C LEU A 51 -0.23 -5.21 3.32
N CYS A 52 1.08 -5.41 3.21
CA CYS A 52 1.69 -6.40 2.31
C CYS A 52 1.20 -7.81 2.65
N ASN A 53 1.24 -8.18 3.94
CA ASN A 53 0.79 -9.48 4.41
C ASN A 53 -0.71 -9.70 4.15
N THR A 54 -1.54 -8.71 4.42
CA THR A 54 -3.00 -8.83 4.27
C THR A 54 -3.42 -8.88 2.80
N LEU A 55 -2.73 -8.13 1.94
CA LEU A 55 -3.03 -8.05 0.50
C LEU A 55 -2.30 -9.13 -0.31
N ASN A 56 -1.51 -9.98 0.34
CA ASN A 56 -0.70 -11.01 -0.27
C ASN A 56 0.17 -10.46 -1.42
N ILE A 57 0.95 -9.42 -1.11
CA ILE A 57 1.92 -8.81 -2.01
C ILE A 57 3.28 -8.71 -1.32
N SER A 58 4.36 -8.72 -2.09
CA SER A 58 5.70 -8.48 -1.53
C SER A 58 5.94 -6.99 -1.28
N PHE A 59 6.89 -6.67 -0.40
CA PHE A 59 7.38 -5.29 -0.26
C PHE A 59 7.89 -4.74 -1.60
N GLU A 60 8.61 -5.55 -2.37
CA GLU A 60 9.12 -5.13 -3.67
C GLU A 60 7.98 -4.73 -4.61
N GLU A 61 6.90 -5.53 -4.66
CA GLU A 61 5.71 -5.22 -5.46
C GLU A 61 5.04 -3.91 -5.01
N TYR A 62 4.90 -3.71 -3.69
CA TYR A 62 4.38 -2.47 -3.12
C TYR A 62 5.24 -1.26 -3.53
N PHE A 63 6.56 -1.31 -3.28
CA PHE A 63 7.48 -0.22 -3.60
C PHE A 63 7.54 0.07 -5.11
N ASN A 64 7.55 -0.98 -5.95
CA ASN A 64 7.51 -0.83 -7.40
C ASN A 64 6.22 -0.15 -7.88
N THR A 65 5.09 -0.43 -7.23
CA THR A 65 3.80 0.18 -7.58
C THR A 65 3.72 1.64 -7.13
N VAL A 66 4.24 1.95 -5.94
CA VAL A 66 4.17 3.29 -5.34
C VAL A 66 5.21 4.25 -5.93
N PHE A 67 6.44 3.79 -6.15
CA PHE A 67 7.58 4.62 -6.54
C PHE A 67 8.08 4.37 -7.97
N GLY A 68 7.55 3.35 -8.64
CA GLY A 68 8.04 2.88 -9.92
C GLY A 68 9.27 1.98 -9.79
N LYS A 69 9.50 1.11 -10.78
CA LYS A 69 10.72 0.31 -10.87
C LYS A 69 11.93 1.23 -11.08
N LYS A 70 12.81 1.33 -10.09
CA LYS A 70 14.17 1.85 -10.30
C LYS A 70 15.11 0.69 -10.60
N LYS A 71 15.79 0.73 -11.75
CA LYS A 71 16.99 -0.10 -11.94
C LYS A 71 18.03 0.38 -10.94
N ILE A 72 18.36 -0.46 -9.96
CA ILE A 72 19.55 -0.24 -9.14
C ILE A 72 20.74 -0.51 -10.05
N ILE A 73 21.39 0.56 -10.50
CA ILE A 73 22.62 0.46 -11.27
C ILE A 73 23.76 0.45 -10.24
N TYR A 74 24.24 -0.73 -9.88
CA TYR A 74 25.49 -0.83 -9.13
C TYR A 74 26.62 -0.40 -10.07
N ARG A 75 27.21 0.78 -9.78
CA ARG A 75 28.47 1.19 -10.39
C ARG A 75 29.58 0.62 -9.51
N TYR A 76 30.31 -0.34 -10.07
CA TYR A 76 31.61 -0.78 -9.54
C TYR A 76 32.70 0.21 -9.96
#